data_AF-A0AAZ3RC63-F1
#
_entry.id   AF-A0AAZ3RC63-F1
#
_cell.length_a   1.000
_cell.length_b   1.000
_cell.length_c   1.000
_cell.angle_alpha   90.00
_cell.angle_beta   90.00
_cell.angle_gamma   90.00
#
_symmetry.space_group_name_H-M   'P 1'
#
loop_
_entity.id
_entity.type
_entity.pdbx_description
1 polymer ?
#
loop_
_entity_poly.entity_id
_entity_poly.type
_entity_poly.pdbx_seq_one_letter_code
_entity_poly.pdbx_strand_id
1 'polypeptide(L)'
;RPSVAQKILLQMNCKLGGELWTVNVPLKHLMVIGVDVHHDTSKKNRSVMGFVASLNSLLTRWYSRVTFQMPNEEIINGFRVCLLAALQKYYEVNHNFPEKIVVYRDGVSDGQLKTVELYEIPQLLKCFETFPNYEPKLAFIVVQKRVSTNLYSCSGDRFGTPPPGTVLDHTVTNREWVDFYLMAHHVRQGCGLPTHYISVYNTANLSPDHLQRLTFKMCHMYWNWPGTIRVPAPCKYAHKLAFLSGQYLHSEPAIQLADKLYFL
;
A
#
# COMPACT_ATOMS: atom_id res chain seq x y z
N ARG A 1 1.56 -12.91 30.26
CA ARG A 1 0.69 -11.72 30.03
C ARG A 1 1.41 -10.35 29.90
N PRO A 2 2.76 -10.18 30.00
CA PRO A 2 3.42 -8.89 29.68
C PRO A 2 3.35 -8.50 28.19
N SER A 3 3.28 -9.49 27.30
CA SER A 3 3.35 -9.29 25.85
C SER A 3 2.14 -8.54 25.25
N VAL A 4 0.98 -8.56 25.91
CA VAL A 4 -0.20 -7.81 25.46
C VAL A 4 -0.06 -6.33 25.81
N ALA A 5 0.33 -6.02 27.06
CA ALA A 5 0.56 -4.65 27.50
C ALA A 5 1.63 -3.95 26.63
N GLN A 6 2.71 -4.66 26.30
CA GLN A 6 3.74 -4.14 25.40
C GLN A 6 3.16 -3.76 24.02
N LYS A 7 2.34 -4.62 23.40
CA LYS A 7 1.71 -4.32 22.10
C LYS A 7 0.75 -3.13 22.18
N ILE A 8 0.00 -3.01 23.26
CA ILE A 8 -0.89 -1.87 23.50
C ILE A 8 -0.07 -0.57 23.59
N LEU A 9 1.03 -0.57 24.35
CA LEU A 9 1.91 0.60 24.48
C LEU A 9 2.53 1.00 23.13
N LEU A 10 2.98 0.03 22.33
CA LEU A 10 3.48 0.29 20.98
C LEU A 10 2.40 0.92 20.09
N GLN A 11 1.17 0.39 20.14
CA GLN A 11 0.05 0.95 19.38
C GLN A 11 -0.32 2.37 19.85
N MET A 12 -0.32 2.63 21.17
CA MET A 12 -0.53 3.97 21.72
C MET A 12 0.54 4.96 21.23
N ASN A 13 1.82 4.54 21.22
CA ASN A 13 2.90 5.35 20.70
C ASN A 13 2.66 5.74 19.23
N CYS A 14 2.28 4.78 18.37
CA CYS A 14 1.94 5.05 16.97
C CYS A 14 0.77 6.04 16.82
N LYS A 15 -0.28 5.91 17.65
CA LYS A 15 -1.45 6.80 17.61
C LYS A 15 -1.10 8.24 18.01
N LEU A 16 -0.07 8.42 18.84
CA LEU A 16 0.45 9.73 19.24
C LEU A 16 1.46 10.30 18.23
N GLY A 17 1.81 9.56 17.17
CA GLY A 17 2.78 9.98 16.15
C GLY A 17 4.19 9.44 16.35
N GLY A 18 4.41 8.56 17.33
CA GLY A 18 5.70 7.92 17.58
C GLY A 18 6.08 6.92 16.49
N GLU A 19 7.37 6.84 16.22
CA GLU A 19 7.96 5.96 15.20
C GLU A 19 8.61 4.74 15.86
N LEU A 20 8.23 3.52 15.47
CA LEU A 20 8.69 2.30 16.18
C LEU A 20 9.96 1.70 15.58
N TRP A 21 9.94 1.40 14.29
CA TRP A 21 11.08 0.84 13.56
C TRP A 21 11.00 1.22 12.09
N THR A 22 12.14 1.06 11.40
CA THR A 22 12.28 1.28 9.97
C THR A 22 13.09 0.17 9.32
N VAL A 23 13.06 0.12 7.98
CA VAL A 23 13.91 -0.72 7.15
C VAL A 23 14.66 0.20 6.19
N ASN A 24 15.95 -0.05 5.99
CA ASN A 24 16.77 0.74 5.07
C ASN A 24 16.23 0.62 3.63
N VAL A 25 15.81 1.74 3.05
CA VAL A 25 15.43 1.90 1.65
C VAL A 25 16.37 2.94 1.02
N PRO A 26 17.32 2.54 0.16
CA PRO A 26 18.34 3.45 -0.39
C PRO A 26 17.81 4.30 -1.56
N LEU A 27 16.58 4.80 -1.46
CA LEU A 27 15.95 5.68 -2.45
C LEU A 27 15.70 7.04 -1.81
N LYS A 28 16.41 8.06 -2.31
CA LYS A 28 16.22 9.45 -1.87
C LYS A 28 14.91 10.03 -2.42
N HIS A 29 14.31 10.92 -1.64
CA HIS A 29 13.09 11.66 -1.98
C HIS A 29 11.95 10.76 -2.47
N LEU A 30 11.81 9.59 -1.84
CA LEU A 30 10.76 8.62 -2.13
C LEU A 30 9.51 8.92 -1.28
N MET A 31 8.36 8.88 -1.93
CA MET A 31 7.05 8.76 -1.29
C MET A 31 6.44 7.40 -1.67
N VAL A 32 6.05 6.61 -0.69
CA VAL A 32 5.31 5.37 -0.88
C VAL A 32 3.86 5.57 -0.46
N ILE A 33 2.94 5.20 -1.32
CA ILE A 33 1.50 5.40 -1.16
C ILE A 33 0.82 4.03 -1.16
N GLY A 34 -0.18 3.87 -0.31
CA GLY A 34 -1.08 2.73 -0.26
C GLY A 34 -2.51 3.18 -0.41
N VAL A 35 -3.27 2.44 -1.21
CA VAL A 35 -4.66 2.74 -1.50
C VAL A 35 -5.47 1.46 -1.46
N ASP A 36 -6.59 1.48 -0.75
CA ASP A 36 -7.56 0.38 -0.67
C ASP A 36 -8.98 0.94 -0.69
N VAL A 37 -9.92 0.20 -1.27
CA VAL A 37 -11.34 0.54 -1.29
C VAL A 37 -12.11 -0.50 -0.48
N HIS A 38 -12.87 -0.03 0.49
CA HIS A 38 -13.76 -0.84 1.31
C HIS A 38 -15.22 -0.59 0.92
N HIS A 39 -15.99 -1.66 0.70
CA HIS A 39 -17.42 -1.58 0.41
C HIS A 39 -18.21 -1.97 1.66
N ASP A 40 -18.99 -1.04 2.23
CA ASP A 40 -19.89 -1.33 3.35
C ASP A 40 -21.16 -2.01 2.81
N THR A 41 -21.36 -3.28 3.18
CA THR A 41 -22.51 -4.09 2.76
C THR A 41 -23.76 -3.87 3.64
N SER A 42 -23.64 -3.10 4.74
CA SER A 42 -24.70 -2.96 5.74
C SER A 42 -25.57 -1.70 5.55
N LYS A 43 -25.05 -0.62 4.96
CA LYS A 43 -25.79 0.64 4.76
C LYS A 43 -25.46 1.31 3.42
N LYS A 44 -26.47 1.41 2.55
CA LYS A 44 -26.46 2.21 1.30
C LYS A 44 -25.32 1.89 0.31
N ASN A 45 -24.63 0.75 0.44
CA ASN A 45 -23.53 0.30 -0.42
C ASN A 45 -22.45 1.35 -0.70
N ARG A 46 -22.16 2.28 0.22
CA ARG A 46 -21.15 3.32 -0.06
C ARG A 46 -19.74 2.71 -0.05
N SER A 47 -18.96 3.02 -1.08
CA SER A 47 -17.55 2.67 -1.17
C SER A 47 -16.71 3.73 -0.44
N VAL A 48 -15.73 3.30 0.34
CA VAL A 48 -14.83 4.17 1.10
C VAL A 48 -13.41 3.88 0.68
N MET A 49 -12.72 4.89 0.15
CA MET A 49 -11.32 4.78 -0.19
C MET A 49 -10.45 5.29 0.96
N GLY A 50 -9.51 4.47 1.40
CA GLY A 50 -8.42 4.87 2.27
C GLY A 50 -7.17 5.16 1.44
N PHE A 51 -6.53 6.28 1.72
CA PHE A 51 -5.28 6.71 1.10
C PHE A 51 -4.26 6.98 2.20
N VAL A 52 -3.07 6.38 2.09
CA VAL A 52 -1.98 6.57 3.06
C VAL A 52 -0.66 6.79 2.32
N ALA A 53 0.05 7.88 2.60
CA ALA A 53 1.31 8.25 1.95
C ALA A 53 2.42 8.50 2.97
N SER A 54 3.64 8.03 2.71
CA SER A 54 4.80 8.30 3.58
C SER A 54 5.27 9.76 3.45
N LEU A 55 5.74 10.35 4.55
CA LEU A 55 6.13 11.75 4.62
C LEU A 55 7.63 12.01 4.77
N ASN A 56 8.44 11.00 5.09
CA ASN A 56 9.88 11.19 5.35
C ASN A 56 10.73 10.09 4.69
N SER A 57 12.04 10.33 4.61
CA SER A 57 13.00 9.42 3.98
C SER A 57 13.10 8.03 4.64
N LEU A 58 12.82 7.96 5.94
CA LEU A 58 12.77 6.70 6.70
C LEU A 58 11.47 5.91 6.49
N LEU A 59 10.48 6.48 5.79
CA LEU A 59 9.17 5.89 5.53
C LEU A 59 8.43 5.48 6.81
N THR A 60 8.56 6.27 7.86
CA THR A 60 8.00 6.03 9.19
C THR A 60 6.86 6.98 9.52
N ARG A 61 6.83 8.17 8.94
CA ARG A 61 5.73 9.14 9.11
C ARG A 61 4.74 8.98 7.97
N TRP A 62 3.45 9.01 8.29
CA TRP A 62 2.38 8.73 7.34
C TRP A 62 1.35 9.85 7.34
N TYR A 63 0.85 10.19 6.15
CA TYR A 63 -0.29 11.05 5.93
C TYR A 63 -1.46 10.22 5.42
N SER A 64 -2.64 10.40 5.99
CA SER A 64 -3.82 9.60 5.70
C SER A 64 -5.03 10.46 5.33
N ARG A 65 -5.77 10.03 4.31
CA ARG A 65 -7.04 10.64 3.88
C ARG A 65 -8.06 9.57 3.55
N VAL A 66 -9.32 9.95 3.67
CA VAL A 66 -10.47 9.11 3.34
C VAL A 66 -11.37 9.90 2.40
N THR A 67 -11.94 9.24 1.41
CA THR A 67 -12.98 9.81 0.55
C THR A 67 -14.11 8.82 0.40
N PHE A 68 -15.34 9.30 0.47
CA PHE A 68 -16.53 8.51 0.22
C PHE A 68 -16.90 8.58 -1.26
N GLN A 69 -17.21 7.43 -1.85
CA GLN A 69 -17.57 7.28 -3.25
C GLN A 69 -19.00 6.76 -3.39
N MET A 70 -19.55 6.86 -4.60
CA MET A 70 -20.87 6.30 -4.86
C MET A 70 -20.83 4.76 -4.81
N PRO A 71 -21.98 4.11 -4.60
CA PRO A 71 -22.03 2.66 -4.53
C PRO A 71 -21.47 1.96 -5.77
N ASN A 72 -20.72 0.88 -5.55
CA ASN A 72 -20.08 0.05 -6.58
C ASN A 72 -19.06 0.77 -7.48
N GLU A 73 -18.63 1.99 -7.13
CA GLU A 73 -17.46 2.60 -7.76
C GLU A 73 -16.20 1.90 -7.21
N GLU A 74 -15.59 1.06 -8.05
CA GLU A 74 -14.25 0.52 -7.79
C GLU A 74 -13.14 1.45 -8.32
N ILE A 75 -13.47 2.30 -9.30
CA ILE A 75 -12.56 3.32 -9.84
C ILE A 75 -12.54 4.51 -8.90
N ILE A 76 -11.32 4.90 -8.53
CA ILE A 76 -11.12 6.01 -7.64
C ILE A 76 -11.32 7.36 -8.35
N ASN A 77 -12.27 8.15 -7.87
CA ASN A 77 -12.42 9.56 -8.24
C ASN A 77 -11.70 10.52 -7.26
N GLY A 78 -11.34 10.04 -6.07
CA GLY A 78 -10.72 10.83 -5.00
C GLY A 78 -9.19 10.94 -5.07
N PHE A 79 -8.53 10.30 -6.05
CA PHE A 79 -7.06 10.19 -6.08
C PHE A 79 -6.40 11.57 -6.08
N ARG A 80 -6.94 12.48 -6.90
CA ARG A 80 -6.40 13.83 -7.07
C ARG A 80 -6.40 14.62 -5.77
N VAL A 81 -7.52 14.61 -5.05
CA VAL A 81 -7.66 15.37 -3.79
C VAL A 81 -6.70 14.84 -2.73
N CYS A 82 -6.62 13.52 -2.58
CA CYS A 82 -5.72 12.89 -1.61
C CYS A 82 -4.24 13.13 -1.93
N LEU A 83 -3.85 12.97 -3.20
CA LEU A 83 -2.46 13.12 -3.63
C LEU A 83 -1.98 14.57 -3.53
N LEU A 84 -2.78 15.56 -3.96
CA LEU A 84 -2.42 16.97 -3.83
C LEU A 84 -2.18 17.35 -2.36
N ALA A 85 -3.08 16.93 -1.46
CA ALA A 85 -2.92 17.19 -0.04
C ALA A 85 -1.70 16.47 0.56
N ALA A 86 -1.39 15.25 0.11
CA ALA A 86 -0.20 14.52 0.53
C ALA A 86 1.10 15.16 0.04
N LEU A 87 1.13 15.66 -1.20
CA LEU A 87 2.27 16.38 -1.78
C LEU A 87 2.52 17.70 -1.04
N GLN A 88 1.47 18.47 -0.73
CA GLN A 88 1.57 19.66 0.10
C GLN A 88 2.13 19.31 1.49
N LYS A 89 1.61 18.27 2.13
CA LYS A 89 2.09 17.85 3.45
C LYS A 89 3.54 17.37 3.41
N TYR A 90 3.94 16.67 2.35
CA TYR A 90 5.33 16.27 2.15
C TYR A 90 6.24 17.48 2.00
N TYR A 91 5.81 18.49 1.24
CA TYR A 91 6.56 19.75 1.08
C TYR A 91 6.70 20.51 2.40
N GLU A 92 5.65 20.58 3.22
CA GLU A 92 5.72 21.19 4.56
C GLU A 92 6.78 20.53 5.46
N VAL A 93 6.93 19.19 5.35
CA VAL A 93 7.84 18.42 6.20
C VAL A 93 9.28 18.42 5.68
N ASN A 94 9.47 18.42 4.36
CA ASN A 94 10.78 18.21 3.73
C ASN A 94 11.33 19.44 3.02
N HIS A 95 10.54 20.51 2.88
CA HIS A 95 10.83 21.70 2.07
C HIS A 95 11.18 21.38 0.60
N ASN A 96 10.76 20.21 0.13
CA ASN A 96 10.90 19.75 -1.24
C ASN A 96 9.80 18.73 -1.56
N PHE A 97 9.45 18.59 -2.83
CA PHE A 97 8.51 17.56 -3.29
C PHE A 97 9.24 16.21 -3.46
N PRO A 98 8.53 15.06 -3.40
CA PRO A 98 9.14 13.77 -3.66
C PRO A 98 9.53 13.65 -5.14
N GLU A 99 10.74 13.17 -5.42
CA GLU A 99 11.20 12.92 -6.80
C GLU A 99 10.70 11.58 -7.34
N LYS A 100 10.37 10.65 -6.45
CA LYS A 100 9.89 9.30 -6.80
C LYS A 100 8.65 8.98 -5.98
N ILE A 101 7.62 8.48 -6.65
CA ILE A 101 6.36 8.08 -6.04
C ILE A 101 6.10 6.62 -6.41
N VAL A 102 5.89 5.78 -5.40
CA VAL A 102 5.49 4.38 -5.59
C VAL A 102 4.11 4.19 -4.98
N VAL A 103 3.14 3.82 -5.79
CA VAL A 103 1.76 3.57 -5.36
C VAL A 103 1.50 2.07 -5.33
N TYR A 104 0.98 1.58 -4.22
CA TYR A 104 0.41 0.24 -4.09
C TYR A 104 -1.11 0.32 -3.99
N ARG A 105 -1.81 -0.22 -4.99
CA ARG A 105 -3.27 -0.21 -5.10
C ARG A 105 -3.83 -1.61 -4.87
N ASP A 106 -4.44 -1.84 -3.70
CA ASP A 106 -5.11 -3.10 -3.34
C ASP A 106 -6.59 -3.06 -3.73
N GLY A 107 -7.18 -4.21 -4.07
CA GLY A 107 -8.61 -4.32 -4.39
C GLY A 107 -8.95 -4.06 -5.87
N VAL A 108 -8.10 -4.49 -6.79
CA VAL A 108 -8.34 -4.39 -8.25
C VAL A 108 -8.23 -5.79 -8.87
N SER A 109 -9.21 -6.17 -9.68
CA SER A 109 -9.22 -7.45 -10.42
C SER A 109 -8.51 -7.35 -11.78
N ASP A 110 -8.17 -8.49 -12.38
CA ASP A 110 -7.48 -8.53 -13.69
C ASP A 110 -8.25 -7.79 -14.79
N GLY A 111 -9.59 -7.91 -14.79
CA GLY A 111 -10.46 -7.23 -15.75
C GLY A 111 -10.46 -5.70 -15.64
N GLN A 112 -9.86 -5.14 -14.59
CA GLN A 112 -9.84 -3.70 -14.32
C GLN A 112 -8.45 -3.08 -14.47
N LEU A 113 -7.41 -3.86 -14.77
CA LEU A 113 -6.04 -3.35 -14.91
C LEU A 113 -5.95 -2.25 -15.97
N LYS A 114 -6.59 -2.46 -17.13
CA LYS A 114 -6.68 -1.45 -18.19
C LYS A 114 -7.47 -0.21 -17.77
N THR A 115 -8.50 -0.40 -16.95
CA THR A 115 -9.26 0.73 -16.39
C THR A 115 -8.39 1.55 -15.43
N VAL A 116 -7.58 0.90 -14.59
CA VAL A 116 -6.62 1.60 -13.72
C VAL A 116 -5.58 2.37 -14.54
N GLU A 117 -5.02 1.75 -15.58
CA GLU A 117 -4.09 2.38 -16.52
C GLU A 117 -4.69 3.63 -17.19
N LEU A 118 -5.93 3.53 -17.68
CA LEU A 118 -6.56 4.58 -18.48
C LEU A 118 -7.27 5.66 -17.66
N TYR A 119 -7.68 5.39 -16.42
CA TYR A 119 -8.50 6.32 -15.63
C TYR A 119 -7.91 6.71 -14.27
N GLU A 120 -7.24 5.82 -13.53
CA GLU A 120 -6.66 6.18 -12.23
C GLU A 120 -5.30 6.86 -12.42
N ILE A 121 -4.38 6.26 -13.19
CA ILE A 121 -3.02 6.78 -13.38
C ILE A 121 -3.00 8.22 -13.94
N PRO A 122 -3.81 8.58 -14.96
CA PRO A 122 -3.83 9.95 -15.48
C PRO A 122 -4.27 10.99 -14.44
N GLN A 123 -5.08 10.61 -13.44
CA GLN A 123 -5.43 11.53 -12.35
C GLN A 123 -4.22 11.90 -11.50
N LEU A 124 -3.30 10.95 -11.26
CA LEU A 124 -2.05 11.21 -10.54
C LEU A 124 -1.15 12.14 -11.37
N LEU A 125 -0.98 11.84 -12.66
CA LEU A 125 -0.15 12.66 -13.56
C LEU A 125 -0.64 14.11 -13.60
N LYS A 126 -1.97 14.30 -13.66
CA LYS A 126 -2.59 15.65 -13.63
C LYS A 126 -2.38 16.38 -12.29
N CYS A 127 -2.10 15.68 -11.20
CA CYS A 127 -1.69 16.34 -9.95
C CYS A 127 -0.31 16.97 -10.07
N PHE A 128 0.60 16.36 -10.83
CA PHE A 128 1.97 16.85 -10.97
C PHE A 128 2.00 18.17 -11.76
N GLU A 129 1.16 18.28 -12.80
CA GLU A 129 0.96 19.52 -13.58
C GLU A 129 0.49 20.71 -12.74
N THR A 130 -0.04 20.48 -11.53
CA THR A 130 -0.47 21.56 -10.63
C THR A 130 0.72 22.32 -10.03
N PHE A 131 1.92 21.73 -10.05
CA PHE A 131 3.13 22.32 -9.50
C PHE A 131 4.11 22.68 -10.65
N PRO A 132 4.56 23.95 -10.76
CA PRO A 132 5.49 24.36 -11.81
C PRO A 132 6.80 23.56 -11.76
N ASN A 133 7.28 23.12 -12.92
CA ASN A 133 8.55 22.38 -13.09
C ASN A 133 8.65 21.11 -12.22
N TYR A 134 7.53 20.44 -11.95
CA TYR A 134 7.49 19.24 -11.12
C TYR A 134 7.15 17.99 -11.96
N GLU A 135 8.16 17.15 -12.19
CA GLU A 135 8.05 15.92 -12.98
C GLU A 135 8.59 14.73 -12.17
N PRO A 136 7.86 14.27 -11.15
CA PRO A 136 8.30 13.12 -10.36
C PRO A 136 8.21 11.84 -11.18
N LYS A 137 9.06 10.87 -10.85
CA LYS A 137 8.93 9.53 -11.42
C LYS A 137 7.89 8.71 -10.67
N LEU A 138 7.09 7.93 -11.39
CA LEU A 138 5.98 7.17 -10.83
C LEU A 138 6.14 5.67 -11.11
N ALA A 139 5.94 4.84 -10.08
CA ALA A 139 5.64 3.43 -10.23
C ALA A 139 4.29 3.11 -9.59
N PHE A 140 3.40 2.48 -10.35
CA PHE A 140 2.05 2.12 -9.92
C PHE A 140 1.90 0.61 -9.96
N ILE A 141 1.70 0.02 -8.78
CA ILE A 141 1.69 -1.43 -8.56
C ILE A 141 0.32 -1.82 -8.03
N VAL A 142 -0.40 -2.65 -8.78
CA VAL A 142 -1.64 -3.29 -8.32
C VAL A 142 -1.29 -4.48 -7.42
N VAL A 143 -1.97 -4.60 -6.28
CA VAL A 143 -1.76 -5.64 -5.27
C VAL A 143 -2.99 -6.55 -5.22
N GLN A 144 -2.80 -7.83 -5.55
CA GLN A 144 -3.85 -8.84 -5.56
C GLN A 144 -3.58 -9.92 -4.51
N LYS A 145 -4.34 -9.87 -3.41
CA LYS A 145 -4.24 -10.82 -2.29
C LYS A 145 -5.17 -12.03 -2.40
N ARG A 146 -6.13 -12.04 -3.34
CA ARG A 146 -7.06 -13.16 -3.56
C ARG A 146 -6.73 -13.79 -4.91
N VAL A 147 -5.75 -14.71 -4.89
CA VAL A 147 -5.27 -15.43 -6.08
C VAL A 147 -5.46 -16.93 -5.90
N SER A 148 -5.65 -17.65 -7.00
CA SER A 148 -5.76 -19.12 -7.02
C SER A 148 -4.39 -19.82 -6.96
N THR A 149 -3.31 -19.09 -7.25
CA THR A 149 -1.93 -19.59 -7.24
C THR A 149 -1.49 -19.96 -5.83
N ASN A 150 -0.96 -21.16 -5.67
CA ASN A 150 -0.36 -21.66 -4.43
C ASN A 150 1.13 -21.94 -4.66
N LEU A 151 1.99 -21.55 -3.72
CA LEU A 151 3.41 -21.84 -3.78
C LEU A 151 3.79 -22.87 -2.73
N TYR A 152 4.63 -23.82 -3.16
CA TYR A 152 5.19 -24.88 -2.34
C TYR A 152 6.71 -24.89 -2.49
N SER A 153 7.40 -25.08 -1.38
CA SER A 153 8.83 -25.40 -1.39
C SER A 153 8.98 -26.92 -1.42
N CYS A 154 9.83 -27.42 -2.30
CA CYS A 154 10.15 -28.82 -2.43
C CYS A 154 11.58 -29.05 -1.94
N SER A 155 11.76 -29.93 -0.96
CA SER A 155 13.07 -30.36 -0.46
C SER A 155 13.11 -31.88 -0.36
N GLY A 156 13.59 -32.54 -1.43
CA GLY A 156 13.45 -33.99 -1.61
C GLY A 156 11.98 -34.37 -1.77
N ASP A 157 11.52 -35.40 -1.08
CA ASP A 157 10.12 -35.85 -1.13
C ASP A 157 9.18 -35.08 -0.19
N ARG A 158 9.67 -34.00 0.44
CA ARG A 158 8.87 -33.19 1.39
C ARG A 158 8.46 -31.87 0.75
N PHE A 159 7.15 -31.65 0.75
CA PHE A 159 6.56 -30.36 0.39
C PHE A 159 6.27 -29.54 1.65
N GLY A 160 6.60 -28.26 1.59
CA GLY A 160 6.35 -27.30 2.67
C GLY A 160 5.94 -25.94 2.12
N THR A 161 5.70 -25.00 3.03
CA THR A 161 5.46 -23.61 2.67
C THR A 161 6.79 -22.91 2.35
N PRO A 162 6.89 -22.14 1.25
CA PRO A 162 8.09 -21.36 0.97
C PRO A 162 8.38 -20.36 2.10
N PRO A 163 9.66 -20.06 2.37
CA PRO A 163 10.03 -19.07 3.37
C PRO A 163 9.59 -17.66 2.96
N PRO A 164 9.38 -16.75 3.92
CA PRO A 164 9.17 -15.33 3.63
C PRO A 164 10.32 -14.76 2.79
N GLY A 165 9.98 -14.01 1.74
CA GLY A 165 10.92 -13.48 0.76
C GLY A 165 11.01 -14.29 -0.54
N THR A 166 10.37 -15.45 -0.65
CA THR A 166 10.28 -16.17 -1.94
C THR A 166 9.51 -15.34 -2.96
N VAL A 167 10.14 -15.12 -4.12
CA VAL A 167 9.56 -14.44 -5.29
C VAL A 167 9.43 -15.44 -6.43
N LEU A 168 8.32 -15.36 -7.17
CA LEU A 168 8.12 -16.05 -8.43
C LEU A 168 7.70 -15.03 -9.49
N ASP A 169 8.59 -14.73 -10.43
CA ASP A 169 8.44 -13.72 -11.48
C ASP A 169 8.56 -14.29 -12.90
N HIS A 170 8.50 -15.61 -13.02
CA HIS A 170 8.58 -16.33 -14.30
C HIS A 170 7.54 -17.44 -14.39
N THR A 171 7.34 -17.96 -15.61
CA THR A 171 6.50 -19.13 -15.95
C THR A 171 4.99 -18.95 -15.76
N VAL A 172 4.54 -18.48 -14.59
CA VAL A 172 3.11 -18.29 -14.23
C VAL A 172 2.70 -16.81 -14.25
N THR A 173 3.61 -15.95 -14.70
CA THR A 173 3.44 -14.51 -14.84
C THR A 173 2.76 -14.12 -16.14
N ASN A 174 2.22 -12.90 -16.18
CA ASN A 174 1.56 -12.33 -17.35
C ASN A 174 2.58 -12.01 -18.46
N ARG A 175 2.16 -12.10 -19.72
CA ARG A 175 2.99 -11.70 -20.88
C ARG A 175 2.93 -10.21 -21.17
N GLU A 176 1.83 -9.55 -20.80
CA GLU A 176 1.57 -8.14 -21.12
C GLU A 176 2.10 -7.18 -20.06
N TRP A 177 2.23 -7.64 -18.81
CA TRP A 177 2.58 -6.81 -17.67
C TRP A 177 3.84 -7.31 -17.00
N VAL A 178 4.58 -6.40 -16.38
CA VAL A 178 5.65 -6.77 -15.44
C VAL A 178 5.00 -7.12 -14.11
N ASP A 179 4.94 -8.40 -13.77
CA ASP A 179 4.31 -8.91 -12.57
C ASP A 179 5.20 -9.91 -11.80
N PHE A 180 4.86 -10.14 -10.54
CA PHE A 180 5.52 -11.14 -9.71
C PHE A 180 4.62 -11.55 -8.54
N TYR A 181 4.84 -12.78 -8.06
CA TYR A 181 4.27 -13.28 -6.82
C TYR A 181 5.32 -13.16 -5.71
N LEU A 182 4.89 -12.74 -4.52
CA LEU A 182 5.76 -12.67 -3.34
C LEU A 182 5.10 -13.34 -2.14
N MET A 183 5.83 -14.30 -1.55
CA MET A 183 5.55 -14.84 -0.23
C MET A 183 6.14 -13.92 0.84
N ALA A 184 5.39 -12.91 1.26
CA ALA A 184 5.93 -11.94 2.22
C ALA A 184 5.90 -12.42 3.68
N HIS A 185 5.03 -13.38 4.04
CA HIS A 185 4.72 -13.73 5.43
C HIS A 185 4.83 -15.22 5.69
N HIS A 186 5.04 -15.58 6.95
CA HIS A 186 5.05 -16.97 7.38
C HIS A 186 3.62 -17.51 7.51
N VAL A 187 3.36 -18.65 6.89
CA VAL A 187 2.08 -19.38 7.01
C VAL A 187 2.20 -20.39 8.14
N ARG A 188 1.37 -20.30 9.18
CA ARG A 188 1.43 -21.23 10.32
C ARG A 188 0.81 -22.59 10.01
N GLN A 189 -0.27 -22.59 9.22
CA GLN A 189 -1.03 -23.77 8.82
C GLN A 189 -1.60 -23.50 7.42
N GLY A 190 -1.62 -24.53 6.56
CA GLY A 190 -2.11 -24.44 5.18
C GLY A 190 -0.99 -24.25 4.15
N CYS A 191 -1.36 -23.85 2.93
CA CYS A 191 -0.44 -23.63 1.82
C CYS A 191 0.16 -22.22 1.81
N GLY A 192 1.28 -22.06 1.09
CA GLY A 192 1.85 -20.75 0.83
C GLY A 192 0.96 -19.96 -0.13
N LEU A 193 0.12 -19.08 0.39
CA LEU A 193 -0.70 -18.17 -0.40
C LEU A 193 0.09 -16.88 -0.69
N PRO A 194 0.67 -16.71 -1.90
CA PRO A 194 1.38 -15.51 -2.25
C PRO A 194 0.42 -14.31 -2.37
N THR A 195 1.04 -13.14 -2.55
CA THR A 195 0.37 -11.96 -3.09
C THR A 195 0.95 -11.68 -4.46
N HIS A 196 0.08 -11.40 -5.41
CA HIS A 196 0.43 -11.07 -6.79
C HIS A 196 0.53 -9.54 -6.93
N TYR A 197 1.60 -9.08 -7.57
CA TYR A 197 1.92 -7.68 -7.75
C TYR A 197 2.11 -7.41 -9.23
N ILE A 198 1.39 -6.43 -9.77
CA ILE A 198 1.41 -6.11 -11.20
C ILE A 198 1.82 -4.64 -11.35
N SER A 199 2.96 -4.38 -11.98
CA SER A 199 3.42 -3.03 -12.30
C SER A 199 2.70 -2.52 -13.55
N VAL A 200 1.62 -1.76 -13.34
CA VAL A 200 0.77 -1.21 -14.41
C VAL A 200 1.42 0.02 -15.06
N TYR A 201 2.26 0.76 -14.33
CA TYR A 201 2.96 1.93 -14.84
C TYR A 201 4.30 2.12 -14.13
N ASN A 202 5.38 2.44 -14.84
CA ASN A 202 6.71 2.62 -14.24
C ASN A 202 7.61 3.57 -15.06
N THR A 203 7.59 4.86 -14.72
CA THR A 203 8.56 5.87 -15.20
C THR A 203 9.73 6.07 -14.23
N ALA A 204 9.71 5.38 -13.08
CA ALA A 204 10.78 5.38 -12.10
C ALA A 204 12.04 4.65 -12.55
N ASN A 205 11.98 3.91 -13.66
CA ASN A 205 13.04 3.03 -14.15
C ASN A 205 13.56 2.09 -13.04
N LEU A 206 12.66 1.72 -12.11
CA LEU A 206 12.95 0.68 -11.13
C LEU A 206 12.90 -0.66 -11.87
N SER A 207 13.99 -1.42 -11.82
CA SER A 207 14.03 -2.78 -12.35
C SER A 207 13.03 -3.68 -11.60
N PRO A 208 12.62 -4.82 -12.18
CA PRO A 208 11.80 -5.80 -11.48
C PRO A 208 12.38 -6.20 -10.10
N ASP A 209 13.69 -6.44 -9.99
CA ASP A 209 14.38 -6.73 -8.73
C ASP A 209 14.22 -5.57 -7.71
N HIS A 210 14.34 -4.31 -8.15
CA HIS A 210 14.11 -3.16 -7.27
C HIS A 210 12.67 -3.08 -6.78
N LEU A 211 11.68 -3.33 -7.64
CA LEU A 211 10.26 -3.35 -7.27
C LEU A 211 9.96 -4.46 -6.27
N GLN A 212 10.49 -5.67 -6.50
CA GLN A 212 10.34 -6.82 -5.62
C GLN A 212 10.94 -6.56 -4.23
N ARG A 213 12.19 -6.06 -4.17
CA ARG A 213 12.87 -5.72 -2.91
C ARG A 213 12.17 -4.61 -2.16
N LEU A 214 11.75 -3.54 -2.85
CA LEU A 214 11.01 -2.44 -2.22
C LEU A 214 9.70 -2.95 -1.63
N THR A 215 8.95 -3.76 -2.39
CA THR A 215 7.70 -4.36 -1.95
C THR A 215 7.90 -5.21 -0.70
N PHE A 216 8.91 -6.08 -0.69
CA PHE A 216 9.20 -6.91 0.48
C PHE A 216 9.62 -6.06 1.70
N LYS A 217 10.42 -5.00 1.51
CA LYS A 217 10.75 -4.05 2.58
C LYS A 217 9.50 -3.37 3.15
N MET A 218 8.55 -2.96 2.30
CA MET A 218 7.30 -2.35 2.76
C MET A 218 6.42 -3.33 3.54
N CYS A 219 6.52 -4.64 3.32
CA CYS A 219 5.83 -5.64 4.12
C CYS A 219 6.35 -5.77 5.58
N HIS A 220 7.50 -5.16 5.90
CA HIS A 220 8.04 -5.11 7.27
C HIS A 220 7.59 -3.86 8.04
N MET A 221 6.94 -2.89 7.38
CA MET A 221 6.70 -1.55 7.94
C MET A 221 5.34 -1.41 8.65
N TYR A 222 4.64 -2.52 8.95
CA TYR A 222 3.34 -2.49 9.63
C TYR A 222 3.47 -2.67 11.14
N TRP A 223 3.29 -1.59 11.87
CA TRP A 223 3.67 -1.50 13.27
C TRP A 223 2.79 -2.26 14.27
N ASN A 224 1.59 -2.68 13.86
CA ASN A 224 0.73 -3.49 14.73
C ASN A 224 1.07 -5.00 14.69
N TRP A 225 2.12 -5.40 13.96
CA TRP A 225 2.59 -6.78 13.87
C TRP A 225 4.12 -6.85 13.91
N PRO A 226 4.74 -7.54 14.90
CA PRO A 226 6.19 -7.66 15.00
C PRO A 226 6.70 -8.76 14.05
N GLY A 227 6.65 -8.49 12.75
CA GLY A 227 7.08 -9.39 11.68
C GLY A 227 6.60 -8.89 10.31
N THR A 228 6.83 -9.69 9.27
CA THR A 228 6.30 -9.37 7.95
C THR A 228 4.81 -9.66 7.85
N ILE A 229 4.12 -8.82 7.08
CA ILE A 229 2.72 -9.03 6.72
C ILE A 229 2.57 -9.36 5.23
N ARG A 230 1.40 -9.86 4.86
CA ARG A 230 1.11 -10.37 3.50
C ARG A 230 1.19 -9.31 2.40
N VAL A 231 0.81 -8.08 2.70
CA VAL A 231 0.77 -6.94 1.76
C VAL A 231 1.65 -5.80 2.30
N PRO A 232 2.08 -4.84 1.47
CA PRO A 232 2.82 -3.67 1.95
C PRO A 232 2.08 -2.95 3.08
N ALA A 233 2.83 -2.48 4.08
CA ALA A 233 2.30 -1.68 5.18
C ALA A 233 1.39 -0.51 4.74
N PRO A 234 1.74 0.30 3.71
CA PRO A 234 0.85 1.36 3.25
C PRO A 234 -0.53 0.84 2.78
N CYS A 235 -0.62 -0.29 2.08
CA CYS A 235 -1.91 -0.92 1.75
C CYS A 235 -2.66 -1.37 3.00
N LYS A 236 -1.94 -1.99 3.96
CA LYS A 236 -2.58 -2.44 5.20
C LYS A 236 -3.11 -1.28 6.04
N TYR A 237 -2.40 -0.15 6.06
CA TYR A 237 -2.85 1.09 6.69
C TYR A 237 -4.08 1.65 5.97
N ALA A 238 -4.04 1.77 4.64
CA ALA A 238 -5.19 2.21 3.84
C ALA A 238 -6.44 1.36 4.07
N HIS A 239 -6.28 0.04 4.11
CA HIS A 239 -7.37 -0.90 4.45
C HIS A 239 -7.95 -0.65 5.84
N LYS A 240 -7.10 -0.53 6.87
CA LYS A 240 -7.52 -0.31 8.26
C LYS A 240 -8.27 1.02 8.40
N LEU A 241 -7.79 2.05 7.72
CA LEU A 241 -8.41 3.35 7.66
C LEU A 241 -9.77 3.31 6.95
N ALA A 242 -9.84 2.73 5.75
CA ALA A 242 -11.08 2.61 4.98
C ALA A 242 -12.13 1.79 5.75
N PHE A 243 -11.72 0.69 6.37
CA PHE A 243 -12.58 -0.14 7.21
C PHE A 243 -13.10 0.62 8.43
N LEU A 244 -12.25 1.35 9.17
CA LEU A 244 -12.69 2.15 10.31
C LEU A 244 -13.73 3.21 9.88
N SER A 245 -13.43 3.94 8.82
CA SER A 245 -14.30 5.02 8.35
C SER A 245 -15.60 4.52 7.73
N GLY A 246 -15.56 3.41 6.99
CA GLY A 246 -16.74 2.80 6.39
C GLY A 246 -17.64 2.12 7.40
N GLN A 247 -17.07 1.26 8.25
CA GLN A 247 -17.84 0.40 9.15
C GLN A 247 -18.34 1.12 10.40
N TYR A 248 -17.59 2.08 10.94
CA TYR A 248 -17.86 2.66 12.26
C TYR A 248 -18.08 4.17 12.27
N LEU A 249 -17.29 4.94 11.52
CA LEU A 249 -17.40 6.42 11.57
C LEU A 249 -18.46 6.98 10.62
N HIS A 250 -18.65 6.34 9.47
CA HIS A 250 -19.53 6.77 8.38
C HIS A 250 -19.32 8.24 7.93
N SER A 251 -18.14 8.79 8.18
CA SER A 251 -17.75 10.18 7.88
C SER A 251 -16.24 10.29 7.71
N GLU A 252 -15.79 11.39 7.10
CA GLU A 252 -14.36 11.67 6.96
C GLU A 252 -13.77 12.03 8.34
N PRO A 253 -12.66 11.38 8.75
CA PRO A 253 -11.98 11.73 9.99
C PRO A 253 -11.43 13.16 9.96
N ALA A 254 -11.28 13.76 11.15
CA ALA A 254 -10.77 15.12 11.29
C ALA A 254 -9.35 15.26 10.70
N ILE A 255 -9.12 16.34 9.93
CA ILE A 255 -7.86 16.58 9.21
C ILE A 255 -6.64 16.71 10.15
N GLN A 256 -6.85 17.12 11.40
CA GLN A 256 -5.81 17.24 12.43
C GLN A 256 -5.22 15.89 12.85
N LEU A 257 -5.87 14.77 12.48
CA LEU A 257 -5.37 13.42 12.72
C LEU A 257 -4.64 12.85 11.50
N ALA A 258 -4.62 13.56 10.37
CA ALA A 258 -4.16 13.03 9.10
C ALA A 258 -2.68 12.64 9.11
N ASP A 259 -1.85 13.18 10.00
CA ASP A 259 -0.43 12.85 10.14
C ASP A 259 -0.14 11.79 11.24
N LYS A 260 -1.19 11.14 11.76
CA LYS A 260 -1.11 10.12 12.81
C LYS A 260 -1.73 8.80 12.37
N LEU A 261 -1.23 7.71 12.92
CA LEU A 261 -1.79 6.37 12.72
C LEU A 261 -2.94 6.08 13.72
N TYR A 262 -3.90 7.01 13.85
CA TYR A 262 -5.01 6.93 14.81
C TYR A 262 -5.93 5.71 14.59
N PHE A 263 -5.97 5.22 13.35
CA PHE A 263 -6.81 4.12 12.87
C PHE A 263 -6.25 2.71 13.15
N LEU A 264 -5.10 2.60 13.84
CA LEU A 264 -4.55 1.29 14.22
C LEU A 264 -5.38 0.55 15.25
#